data_AF-A0A952UHE6-F1
#
_entry.id   AF-A0A952UHE6-F1
#
_cell.length_a   1.000
_cell.length_b   1.000
_cell.length_c   1.000
_cell.angle_alpha   90.00
_cell.angle_beta   90.00
_cell.angle_gamma   90.00
#
_symmetry.space_group_name_H-M   'P 1'
#
loop_
_entity.id
_entity.type
_entity.pdbx_description
1 polymer ?
#
loop_
_entity_poly.entity_id
_entity_poly.type
_entity_poly.pdbx_seq_one_letter_code
_entity_poly.pdbx_strand_id
1 'polypeptide(L)'
;MKRLGQFGILVALITLVACGPKNVIKLKRDVPAAQVQAGWYLCEQPTFSIVVPESYQVPKEAGASLGDLQNMSNPGVGYSMSAPKESTTANASLILNNKDYRPLPGEPATGLTVNITKHGGGADLEAEAKRVTEEIFRSKSEKIELPVGPAYVIKHHGKMVTGDETWQEIYIVCDGESCYRVDFTTTNGEQAISAAPQIMQSFRVK
;
A
#
# COMPACT_ATOMS: atom_id res chain seq x y z
N MET A 1 -68.46 29.22 14.77
CA MET A 1 -68.08 27.85 15.19
C MET A 1 -66.97 27.40 14.25
N LYS A 2 -65.68 27.43 14.66
CA LYS A 2 -64.85 26.27 15.07
C LYS A 2 -65.00 25.11 14.04
N ARG A 3 -63.99 24.64 13.28
CA ARG A 3 -62.63 24.25 13.67
C ARG A 3 -61.67 24.03 12.48
N LEU A 4 -60.40 24.32 12.79
CA LEU A 4 -59.14 23.61 12.47
C LEU A 4 -58.73 23.37 11.01
N GLY A 5 -57.78 24.22 10.56
CA GLY A 5 -56.81 23.87 9.53
C GLY A 5 -55.85 22.79 10.02
N GLN A 6 -55.69 21.75 9.19
CA GLN A 6 -54.84 20.60 9.43
C GLN A 6 -53.44 20.93 8.89
N PHE A 7 -52.59 21.51 9.74
CA PHE A 7 -51.15 21.56 9.56
C PHE A 7 -50.58 20.17 9.82
N GLY A 8 -50.34 19.40 8.75
CA GLY A 8 -49.56 18.17 8.79
C GLY A 8 -48.13 18.47 8.35
N ILE A 9 -47.25 18.69 9.32
CA ILE A 9 -45.81 18.96 9.15
C ILE A 9 -45.18 17.78 8.41
N LEU A 10 -44.71 18.03 7.19
CA LEU A 10 -43.83 17.14 6.44
C LEU A 10 -42.45 17.20 7.11
N VAL A 11 -42.17 16.27 8.03
CA VAL A 11 -40.82 16.07 8.57
C VAL A 11 -39.99 15.40 7.47
N ALA A 12 -39.40 16.22 6.60
CA ALA A 12 -38.31 15.80 5.74
C ALA A 12 -37.11 15.51 6.64
N LEU A 13 -36.96 14.24 7.03
CA LEU A 13 -35.77 13.71 7.67
C LEU A 13 -34.64 13.73 6.62
N ILE A 14 -34.03 14.91 6.43
CA ILE A 14 -32.78 15.03 5.70
C ILE A 14 -31.75 14.34 6.60
N THR A 15 -31.44 13.09 6.28
CA THR A 15 -30.21 12.44 6.72
C THR A 15 -29.07 13.23 6.12
N LEU A 16 -28.66 14.27 6.84
CA LEU A 16 -27.33 14.85 6.73
C LEU A 16 -26.36 13.68 6.94
N VAL A 17 -25.88 13.13 5.83
CA VAL A 17 -24.62 12.41 5.79
C VAL A 17 -23.64 13.41 6.35
N ALA A 18 -23.32 13.25 7.64
CA ALA A 18 -22.32 14.03 8.32
C ALA A 18 -21.01 13.76 7.58
N CYS A 19 -20.72 14.62 6.61
CA CYS A 19 -19.39 14.82 6.07
C CYS A 19 -18.61 15.41 7.25
N GLY A 20 -18.17 14.55 8.16
CA GLY A 20 -17.27 14.93 9.24
C GLY A 20 -16.08 15.66 8.65
N PRO A 21 -15.44 16.57 9.41
CA PRO A 21 -14.29 17.30 8.91
C PRO A 21 -13.25 16.28 8.43
N LYS A 22 -13.03 16.24 7.11
CA LYS A 22 -12.00 15.40 6.53
C LYS A 22 -10.68 15.80 7.20
N ASN A 23 -9.98 14.87 7.81
CA ASN A 23 -8.61 15.09 8.27
C ASN A 23 -7.70 15.17 7.03
N VAL A 24 -7.72 16.35 6.39
CA VAL A 24 -6.92 16.64 5.20
C VAL A 24 -5.48 16.87 5.64
N ILE A 25 -4.72 15.79 5.67
CA ILE A 25 -3.27 15.82 5.94
C ILE A 25 -2.58 16.14 4.62
N LYS A 26 -1.69 17.14 4.61
CA LYS A 26 -0.82 17.39 3.45
C LYS A 26 0.51 16.68 3.65
N LEU A 27 0.92 15.86 2.66
CA LEU A 27 2.27 15.32 2.66
C LEU A 27 3.28 16.44 2.40
N LYS A 28 4.43 16.34 3.06
CA LYS A 28 5.58 17.19 2.78
C LYS A 28 6.16 16.74 1.43
N ARG A 29 5.93 17.50 0.37
CA ARG A 29 6.48 17.24 -0.98
C ARG A 29 7.91 17.77 -1.12
N ASP A 30 8.27 18.80 -0.37
CA ASP A 30 9.62 19.40 -0.38
C ASP A 30 10.60 18.70 0.58
N VAL A 31 10.33 17.44 0.97
CA VAL A 31 11.27 16.70 1.82
C VAL A 31 12.52 16.40 0.99
N PRO A 32 13.73 16.73 1.48
CA PRO A 32 14.95 16.40 0.79
C PRO A 32 14.99 14.93 0.39
N ALA A 33 15.58 14.65 -0.77
CA ALA A 33 15.84 13.29 -1.21
C ALA A 33 16.50 12.49 -0.07
N ALA A 34 16.04 11.25 0.13
CA ALA A 34 16.58 10.41 1.19
C ALA A 34 18.09 10.25 1.01
N GLN A 35 18.86 10.48 2.07
CA GLN A 35 20.29 10.22 2.05
C GLN A 35 20.51 8.72 1.89
N VAL A 36 21.23 8.35 0.84
CA VAL A 36 21.56 6.96 0.54
C VAL A 36 22.62 6.50 1.53
N GLN A 37 22.29 5.51 2.35
CA GLN A 37 23.22 4.88 3.28
C GLN A 37 24.15 3.92 2.52
N ALA A 38 25.33 3.61 3.08
CA ALA A 38 26.24 2.64 2.47
C ALA A 38 25.55 1.28 2.31
N GLY A 39 25.69 0.63 1.15
CA GLY A 39 25.01 -0.62 0.82
C GLY A 39 23.55 -0.45 0.38
N TRP A 40 23.13 0.76 0.02
CA TRP A 40 21.80 1.06 -0.52
C TRP A 40 21.92 1.90 -1.79
N TYR A 41 20.86 1.92 -2.61
CA TYR A 41 20.78 2.77 -3.80
C TYR A 41 19.40 3.40 -3.95
N LEU A 42 19.35 4.54 -4.64
CA LEU A 42 18.12 5.25 -4.95
C LEU A 42 17.42 4.58 -6.15
N CYS A 43 16.17 4.17 -5.96
CA CYS A 43 15.25 3.77 -7.02
C CYS A 43 14.30 4.93 -7.32
N GLU A 44 14.46 5.53 -8.49
CA GLU A 44 13.59 6.61 -8.96
C GLU A 44 12.50 6.08 -9.88
N GLN A 45 11.25 6.44 -9.58
CA GLN A 45 10.10 6.22 -10.44
C GLN A 45 9.52 7.57 -10.87
N PRO A 46 8.65 7.62 -11.89
CA PRO A 46 8.08 8.89 -12.36
C PRO A 46 7.32 9.66 -11.27
N THR A 47 6.67 8.96 -10.34
CA THR A 47 5.76 9.56 -9.34
C THR A 47 6.26 9.48 -7.89
N PHE A 48 7.35 8.74 -7.65
CA PHE A 48 7.94 8.59 -6.32
C PHE A 48 9.41 8.22 -6.40
N SER A 49 10.09 8.25 -5.26
CA SER A 49 11.40 7.65 -5.09
C SER A 49 11.49 6.91 -3.76
N ILE A 50 12.28 5.84 -3.74
CA ILE A 50 12.61 5.05 -2.55
C ILE A 50 14.07 4.65 -2.61
N VAL A 51 14.66 4.32 -1.47
CA VAL A 51 16.00 3.76 -1.34
C VAL A 51 15.87 2.29 -0.99
N VAL A 52 16.62 1.45 -1.68
CA VAL A 52 16.56 -0.02 -1.61
C VAL A 52 17.95 -0.57 -1.26
N PRO A 53 18.09 -1.64 -0.46
CA PRO A 53 19.41 -2.22 -0.18
C PRO A 53 20.03 -2.80 -1.46
N GLU A 54 21.35 -2.72 -1.63
CA GLU A 54 22.07 -3.26 -2.80
C GLU A 54 21.94 -4.79 -2.94
N SER A 55 21.75 -5.47 -1.80
CA SER A 55 21.41 -6.89 -1.76
C SER A 55 20.10 -7.17 -2.47
N TYR A 56 19.19 -6.19 -2.58
CA TYR A 56 17.94 -6.32 -3.32
C TYR A 56 18.07 -5.76 -4.74
N GLN A 57 17.91 -6.62 -5.75
CA GLN A 57 17.83 -6.18 -7.15
C GLN A 57 16.42 -5.79 -7.53
N VAL A 58 16.23 -4.57 -8.05
CA VAL A 58 15.08 -4.21 -8.88
C VAL A 58 15.36 -4.71 -10.31
N PRO A 59 14.56 -5.63 -10.88
CA PRO A 59 14.67 -6.02 -12.28
C PRO A 59 14.65 -4.79 -13.19
N LYS A 60 15.58 -4.71 -14.15
CA LYS A 60 15.78 -3.53 -15.01
C LYS A 60 14.65 -3.26 -16.00
N GLU A 61 13.66 -4.15 -16.10
CA GLU A 61 12.50 -3.96 -16.97
C GLU A 61 11.30 -3.47 -16.17
N ALA A 62 11.13 -2.15 -16.11
CA ALA A 62 9.84 -1.54 -15.86
C ALA A 62 8.92 -1.83 -17.06
N GLY A 63 8.42 -3.06 -17.15
CA GLY A 63 7.68 -3.53 -18.31
C GLY A 63 7.36 -5.02 -18.35
N ALA A 64 7.88 -5.84 -17.44
CA ALA A 64 7.39 -7.21 -17.30
C ALA A 64 5.91 -7.15 -16.92
N SER A 65 5.05 -7.57 -17.85
CA SER A 65 3.62 -7.61 -17.62
C SER A 65 3.33 -8.57 -16.47
N LEU A 66 2.22 -8.39 -15.76
CA LEU A 66 1.76 -9.36 -14.76
C LEU A 66 1.65 -10.79 -15.34
N GLY A 67 1.56 -10.92 -16.68
CA GLY A 67 1.61 -12.19 -17.41
C GLY A 67 3.00 -12.82 -17.50
N ASP A 68 4.08 -12.04 -17.52
CA ASP A 68 5.45 -12.56 -17.47
C ASP A 68 5.80 -13.08 -16.06
N LEU A 69 5.18 -12.50 -15.03
CA LEU A 69 5.28 -12.95 -13.64
C LEU A 69 4.55 -14.28 -13.38
N GLN A 70 3.49 -14.57 -14.13
CA GLN A 70 2.81 -15.87 -14.10
C GLN A 70 3.64 -16.98 -14.76
N ASN A 71 4.58 -16.64 -15.65
CA ASN A 71 5.43 -17.62 -16.34
C ASN A 71 6.73 -17.94 -15.60
N MET A 72 7.21 -17.06 -14.70
CA MET A 72 8.38 -17.36 -13.86
C MET A 72 8.02 -18.05 -12.53
N SER A 73 6.75 -18.04 -12.14
CA SER A 73 6.26 -18.64 -10.90
C SER A 73 4.95 -19.38 -11.16
N ASN A 74 4.99 -20.60 -11.70
CA ASN A 74 3.81 -21.47 -11.60
C ASN A 74 4.18 -22.95 -11.64
N PRO A 75 3.50 -23.76 -10.82
CA PRO A 75 2.16 -24.18 -11.24
C PRO A 75 1.07 -23.90 -10.20
N GLY A 76 0.05 -23.15 -10.62
CA GLY A 76 -1.34 -23.09 -10.15
C GLY A 76 -1.58 -22.94 -8.63
N VAL A 77 -2.38 -21.99 -8.13
CA VAL A 77 -3.64 -21.47 -8.68
C VAL A 77 -4.03 -20.18 -7.92
N GLY A 78 -4.40 -19.16 -8.67
CA GLY A 78 -5.53 -18.27 -8.40
C GLY A 78 -5.61 -17.55 -7.05
N TYR A 79 -4.85 -16.47 -6.90
CA TYR A 79 -5.38 -15.36 -6.10
C TYR A 79 -6.53 -14.72 -6.85
N SER A 80 -7.62 -14.48 -6.11
CA SER A 80 -8.69 -13.56 -6.47
C SER A 80 -8.06 -12.24 -6.91
N MET A 81 -7.79 -12.13 -8.20
CA MET A 81 -7.72 -10.85 -8.87
C MET A 81 -9.10 -10.26 -8.63
N SER A 82 -9.20 -9.38 -7.65
CA SER A 82 -10.06 -8.23 -7.82
C SER A 82 -9.74 -7.73 -9.22
N ALA A 83 -10.72 -7.85 -10.12
CA ALA A 83 -10.59 -7.43 -11.51
C ALA A 83 -9.86 -6.08 -11.54
N PRO A 84 -8.97 -5.83 -12.53
CA PRO A 84 -8.38 -4.52 -12.66
C PRO A 84 -9.53 -3.53 -12.79
N LYS A 85 -9.87 -2.84 -11.70
CA LYS A 85 -10.56 -1.58 -11.80
C LYS A 85 -9.55 -0.73 -12.53
N GLU A 86 -9.79 -0.53 -13.81
CA GLU A 86 -9.20 0.56 -14.57
C GLU A 86 -9.39 1.82 -13.75
N SER A 87 -8.36 2.11 -12.97
CA SER A 87 -8.25 3.31 -12.17
C SER A 87 -7.08 4.01 -12.81
N THR A 88 -7.30 5.24 -13.26
CA THR A 88 -6.36 6.15 -13.92
C THR A 88 -5.23 6.61 -12.97
N THR A 89 -4.76 5.73 -12.10
CA THR A 89 -3.90 5.99 -10.95
C THR A 89 -2.57 5.28 -11.13
N ALA A 90 -1.49 5.97 -10.78
CA ALA A 90 -0.14 5.42 -10.86
C ALA A 90 -0.05 4.19 -9.95
N ASN A 91 0.03 3.01 -10.57
CA ASN A 91 0.31 1.74 -9.92
C ASN A 91 1.74 1.35 -10.31
N ALA A 92 2.58 1.10 -9.32
CA ALA A 92 3.92 0.55 -9.53
C ALA A 92 4.05 -0.75 -8.74
N SER A 93 4.63 -1.77 -9.36
CA SER A 93 5.00 -3.01 -8.69
C SER A 93 6.49 -3.22 -8.88
N LEU A 94 7.21 -3.39 -7.77
CA LEU A 94 8.65 -3.66 -7.74
C LEU A 94 8.85 -5.02 -7.09
N ILE A 95 9.60 -5.90 -7.75
CA ILE A 95 10.05 -7.15 -7.15
C ILE A 95 11.49 -6.94 -6.73
N LEU A 96 11.75 -7.07 -5.44
CA LEU A 96 13.07 -6.90 -4.87
C LEU A 96 13.62 -8.29 -4.54
N ASN A 97 14.61 -8.75 -5.30
CA ASN A 97 15.23 -10.07 -5.09
C ASN A 97 16.49 -9.95 -4.25
N ASN A 98 16.57 -10.66 -3.13
CA ASN A 98 17.75 -10.69 -2.28
C ASN A 98 18.85 -11.57 -2.91
N LYS A 99 19.99 -10.97 -3.24
CA LYS A 99 21.18 -11.59 -3.85
C LYS A 99 22.04 -12.34 -2.85
N ASP A 100 21.97 -11.98 -1.57
CA ASP A 100 22.74 -12.66 -0.52
C ASP A 100 22.19 -14.06 -0.26
N TYR A 101 20.96 -14.32 -0.72
CA TYR A 101 20.36 -15.64 -0.75
C TYR A 101 20.47 -16.27 -2.14
N ARG A 102 21.20 -17.38 -2.24
CA ARG A 102 21.24 -18.19 -3.46
C ARG A 102 20.17 -19.28 -3.35
N PRO A 103 19.03 -19.19 -4.09
CA PRO A 103 18.03 -20.24 -4.06
C PRO A 103 18.63 -21.55 -4.58
N LEU A 104 18.26 -22.67 -3.96
CA LEU A 104 18.57 -23.98 -4.51
C LEU A 104 17.78 -24.19 -5.82
N PRO A 105 18.25 -25.04 -6.75
CA PRO A 105 17.49 -25.37 -7.95
C PRO A 105 16.08 -25.87 -7.59
N GLY A 106 15.04 -25.15 -8.03
CA GLY A 106 13.64 -25.45 -7.73
C GLY A 106 13.03 -24.65 -6.56
N GLU A 107 13.83 -23.87 -5.82
CA GLU A 107 13.32 -22.94 -4.80
C GLU A 107 13.04 -21.56 -5.40
N PRO A 108 11.97 -20.87 -4.96
CA PRO A 108 11.75 -19.48 -5.33
C PRO A 108 12.85 -18.59 -4.73
N ALA A 109 13.28 -17.58 -5.47
CA ALA A 109 14.20 -16.57 -4.94
C ALA A 109 13.58 -15.87 -3.71
N THR A 110 14.40 -15.55 -2.71
CA THR A 110 13.95 -14.73 -1.57
C THR A 110 13.63 -13.34 -2.08
N GLY A 111 12.34 -13.01 -2.04
CA GLY A 111 11.78 -11.81 -2.66
C GLY A 111 10.95 -10.99 -1.70
N LEU A 112 11.00 -9.67 -1.91
CA LEU A 112 10.09 -8.70 -1.32
C LEU A 112 9.35 -8.01 -2.46
N THR A 113 8.04 -8.22 -2.53
CA THR A 113 7.19 -7.52 -3.49
C THR A 113 6.73 -6.21 -2.87
N VAL A 114 6.93 -5.10 -3.58
CA VAL A 114 6.49 -3.76 -3.19
C VAL A 114 5.47 -3.28 -4.20
N ASN A 115 4.20 -3.20 -3.79
CA ASN A 115 3.14 -2.62 -4.61
C ASN A 115 2.80 -1.24 -4.08
N ILE A 116 2.79 -0.24 -4.96
CA ILE A 116 2.42 1.13 -4.64
C ILE A 116 1.20 1.48 -5.47
N THR A 117 0.07 1.67 -4.80
CA THR A 117 -1.18 2.11 -5.43
C THR A 117 -1.53 3.51 -4.96
N LYS A 118 -1.83 4.38 -5.91
CA LYS A 118 -2.42 5.70 -5.63
C LYS A 118 -3.94 5.60 -5.75
N HIS A 119 -4.68 6.23 -4.86
CA HIS A 119 -6.13 6.37 -4.94
C HIS A 119 -6.48 7.85 -4.79
N GLY A 120 -7.11 8.45 -5.80
CA GLY A 120 -7.56 9.84 -5.75
C GLY A 120 -8.95 9.98 -5.13
N GLY A 121 -9.27 11.17 -4.60
CA GLY A 121 -10.63 11.54 -4.23
C GLY A 121 -10.82 11.93 -2.77
N GLY A 122 -10.22 13.04 -2.33
CA GLY A 122 -10.49 13.66 -1.03
C GLY A 122 -10.22 12.69 0.12
N ALA A 123 -8.94 12.39 0.27
CA ALA A 123 -8.39 11.30 1.07
C ALA A 123 -8.40 11.62 2.58
N ASP A 124 -9.08 10.77 3.35
CA ASP A 124 -8.99 10.74 4.81
C ASP A 124 -8.10 9.55 5.22
N LEU A 125 -6.96 9.87 5.85
CA LEU A 125 -5.96 8.88 6.23
C LEU A 125 -6.52 7.82 7.20
N GLU A 126 -7.33 8.22 8.17
CA GLU A 126 -7.87 7.29 9.17
C GLU A 126 -8.96 6.41 8.56
N ALA A 127 -9.79 6.99 7.69
CA ALA A 127 -10.82 6.25 6.97
C ALA A 127 -10.21 5.20 6.04
N GLU A 128 -9.15 5.55 5.31
CA GLU A 128 -8.45 4.63 4.41
C GLU A 128 -7.71 3.54 5.20
N ALA A 129 -7.04 3.91 6.29
CA ALA A 129 -6.40 2.93 7.18
C ALA A 129 -7.42 1.93 7.74
N LYS A 130 -8.59 2.39 8.15
CA LYS A 130 -9.68 1.52 8.62
C LYS A 130 -10.19 0.61 7.49
N ARG A 131 -10.41 1.15 6.29
CA ARG A 131 -10.86 0.38 5.12
C ARG A 131 -9.90 -0.77 4.79
N VAL A 132 -8.60 -0.48 4.72
CA VAL A 132 -7.57 -1.51 4.44
C VAL A 132 -7.44 -2.50 5.60
N THR A 133 -7.58 -2.05 6.84
CA THR A 133 -7.59 -2.94 8.01
C THR A 133 -8.76 -3.94 7.97
N GLU A 134 -9.94 -3.48 7.56
CA GLU A 134 -11.13 -4.31 7.39
C GLU A 134 -10.98 -5.31 6.23
N GLU A 135 -10.33 -4.90 5.13
CA GLU A 135 -9.99 -5.75 3.99
C GLU A 135 -9.09 -6.94 4.40
N ILE A 136 -8.21 -6.74 5.38
CA ILE A 136 -7.19 -7.72 5.82
C ILE A 136 -7.57 -8.32 7.18
N PHE A 137 -8.84 -8.73 7.29
CA PHE A 137 -9.38 -9.47 8.43
C PHE A 137 -9.13 -8.84 9.80
N ARG A 138 -9.21 -7.51 9.92
CA ARG A 138 -9.09 -6.75 11.19
C ARG A 138 -7.73 -6.87 11.86
N SER A 139 -6.67 -6.80 11.05
CA SER A 139 -5.29 -6.68 11.56
C SER A 139 -5.13 -5.41 12.41
N LYS A 140 -4.09 -5.33 13.26
CA LYS A 140 -3.84 -4.10 14.03
C LYS A 140 -3.21 -3.05 13.11
N SER A 141 -3.77 -1.85 13.11
CA SER A 141 -3.15 -0.67 12.51
C SER A 141 -2.48 0.17 13.59
N GLU A 142 -1.31 0.71 13.27
CA GLU A 142 -0.53 1.60 14.14
C GLU A 142 -0.27 2.91 13.40
N LYS A 143 -0.44 4.04 14.11
CA LYS A 143 -0.11 5.36 13.57
C LYS A 143 1.38 5.62 13.75
N ILE A 144 2.05 6.03 12.69
CA ILE A 144 3.49 6.31 12.68
C ILE A 144 3.75 7.68 12.04
N GLU A 145 4.94 8.24 12.27
CA GLU A 145 5.41 9.44 11.57
C GLU A 145 6.51 9.04 10.59
N LEU A 146 6.29 9.33 9.30
CA LEU A 146 7.30 9.20 8.25
C LEU A 146 7.85 10.58 7.89
N PRO A 147 9.02 10.67 7.22
CA PRO A 147 9.56 11.97 6.83
C PRO A 147 8.62 12.78 5.92
N VAL A 148 7.78 12.09 5.13
CA VAL A 148 6.74 12.70 4.28
C VAL A 148 5.49 13.15 5.04
N GLY A 149 5.33 12.76 6.30
CA GLY A 149 4.18 13.08 7.15
C GLY A 149 3.62 11.86 7.89
N PRO A 150 2.48 12.02 8.58
CA PRO A 150 1.86 10.94 9.34
C PRO A 150 1.35 9.85 8.40
N ALA A 151 1.45 8.61 8.87
CA ALA A 151 1.06 7.41 8.15
C ALA A 151 0.38 6.40 9.09
N TYR A 152 -0.23 5.38 8.51
CA TYR A 152 -0.56 4.15 9.21
C TYR A 152 0.28 3.00 8.68
N VAL A 153 0.72 2.12 9.58
CA VAL A 153 1.26 0.82 9.24
C VAL A 153 0.30 -0.27 9.69
N ILE A 154 0.04 -1.25 8.82
CA ILE A 154 -0.78 -2.42 9.09
C ILE A 154 0.10 -3.64 8.87
N LYS A 155 0.28 -4.43 9.91
CA LYS A 155 1.06 -5.67 9.86
C LYS A 155 0.12 -6.85 9.84
N HIS A 156 0.32 -7.75 8.89
CA HIS A 156 -0.46 -8.97 8.75
C HIS A 156 0.47 -10.16 8.55
N HIS A 157 0.18 -11.23 9.28
CA HIS A 157 0.76 -12.55 9.06
C HIS A 157 -0.40 -13.52 8.82
N GLY A 158 -0.39 -14.15 7.65
CA GLY A 158 -1.47 -15.00 7.20
C GLY A 158 -0.95 -16.27 6.55
N LYS A 159 -1.87 -17.17 6.23
CA LYS A 159 -1.58 -18.39 5.49
C LYS A 159 -2.32 -18.35 4.16
N MET A 160 -1.59 -18.59 3.07
CA MET A 160 -2.12 -18.73 1.73
C MET A 160 -3.00 -19.98 1.63
N VAL A 161 -3.89 -20.03 0.64
CA VAL A 161 -4.69 -21.23 0.33
C VAL A 161 -3.79 -22.42 -0.03
N THR A 162 -2.63 -22.15 -0.61
CA THR A 162 -1.59 -23.16 -0.92
C THR A 162 -0.93 -23.75 0.34
N GLY A 163 -1.12 -23.11 1.50
CA GLY A 163 -0.54 -23.52 2.77
C GLY A 163 0.75 -22.80 3.14
N ASP A 164 1.27 -21.93 2.28
CA ASP A 164 2.44 -21.11 2.57
C ASP A 164 2.11 -19.98 3.54
N GLU A 165 3.07 -19.55 4.35
CA GLU A 165 2.93 -18.38 5.19
C GLU A 165 3.27 -17.11 4.39
N THR A 166 2.52 -16.04 4.67
CA THR A 166 2.69 -14.73 4.04
C THR A 166 2.81 -13.66 5.10
N TRP A 167 3.88 -12.88 5.00
CA TRP A 167 4.09 -11.68 5.80
C TRP A 167 3.80 -10.47 4.93
N GLN A 168 2.96 -9.58 5.45
CA GLN A 168 2.58 -8.36 4.78
C GLN A 168 2.68 -7.17 5.73
N GLU A 169 3.24 -6.08 5.23
CA GLU A 169 3.34 -4.81 5.93
C GLU A 169 2.90 -3.70 4.98
N ILE A 170 1.87 -2.96 5.37
CA ILE A 170 1.18 -2.02 4.49
C ILE A 170 1.23 -0.65 5.09
N TYR A 171 1.71 0.29 4.30
CA TYR A 171 1.80 1.68 4.68
C TYR A 171 0.78 2.49 3.92
N ILE A 172 0.08 3.37 4.65
CA ILE A 172 -0.91 4.27 4.07
C ILE A 172 -0.48 5.69 4.41
N VAL A 173 -0.28 6.49 3.37
CA VAL A 173 0.04 7.92 3.47
C VAL A 173 -0.92 8.70 2.58
N CYS A 174 -1.42 9.84 3.04
CA CYS A 174 -2.36 10.63 2.24
C CYS A 174 -1.96 12.10 2.25
N ASP A 175 -2.13 12.78 1.10
CA ASP A 175 -1.82 14.20 0.90
C ASP A 175 -3.06 15.09 0.85
N GLY A 176 -4.22 14.55 1.24
CA GLY A 176 -5.50 15.23 1.29
C GLY A 176 -6.26 15.16 -0.04
N GLU A 177 -5.55 14.95 -1.15
CA GLU A 177 -6.14 14.74 -2.47
C GLU A 177 -6.13 13.26 -2.86
N SER A 178 -5.06 12.57 -2.49
CA SER A 178 -4.79 11.17 -2.79
C SER A 178 -4.28 10.42 -1.55
N CYS A 179 -4.57 9.13 -1.49
CA CYS A 179 -3.87 8.19 -0.63
C CYS A 179 -2.93 7.32 -1.45
N TYR A 180 -1.79 7.00 -0.89
CA TYR A 180 -0.82 6.05 -1.41
C TYR A 180 -0.81 4.88 -0.43
N ARG A 181 -1.10 3.69 -0.94
CA ARG A 181 -0.96 2.42 -0.24
C ARG A 181 0.31 1.75 -0.76
N VAL A 182 1.21 1.41 0.15
CA VAL A 182 2.47 0.71 -0.15
C VAL A 182 2.46 -0.64 0.56
N ASP A 183 2.22 -1.71 -0.19
CA ASP A 183 2.21 -3.08 0.29
C ASP A 183 3.58 -3.73 0.12
N PHE A 184 4.17 -4.13 1.22
CA PHE A 184 5.32 -5.03 1.26
C PHE A 184 4.81 -6.44 1.53
N THR A 185 5.13 -7.39 0.65
CA THR A 185 4.68 -8.78 0.79
C THR A 185 5.85 -9.74 0.54
N THR A 186 5.95 -10.77 1.38
CA THR A 186 6.90 -11.88 1.20
C THR A 186 6.31 -13.19 1.72
N THR A 187 6.76 -14.31 1.13
CA THR A 187 6.48 -15.66 1.60
C THR A 187 7.74 -16.33 2.16
N ASN A 188 8.85 -15.60 2.24
CA ASN A 188 10.17 -16.13 2.64
C ASN A 188 10.50 -15.87 4.12
N GLY A 189 9.50 -15.61 4.96
CA GLY A 189 9.68 -15.36 6.39
C GLY A 189 9.74 -13.88 6.78
N GLU A 190 9.60 -13.63 8.09
CA GLU A 190 9.60 -12.30 8.69
C GLU A 190 10.89 -11.51 8.43
N GLN A 191 12.03 -12.20 8.31
CA GLN A 191 13.31 -11.55 8.04
C GLN A 191 13.32 -10.84 6.68
N ALA A 192 12.65 -11.41 5.66
CA ALA A 192 12.62 -10.85 4.32
C ALA A 192 11.82 -9.53 4.23
N ILE A 193 10.87 -9.31 5.15
CA ILE A 193 10.08 -8.06 5.23
C ILE A 193 10.71 -7.00 6.14
N SER A 194 11.74 -7.34 6.92
CA SER A 194 12.39 -6.42 7.87
C SER A 194 13.00 -5.15 7.24
N ALA A 195 13.22 -5.14 5.93
CA ALA A 195 13.67 -3.96 5.18
C ALA A 195 12.56 -2.93 4.93
N ALA A 196 11.27 -3.32 5.01
CA ALA A 196 10.13 -2.48 4.67
C ALA A 196 10.09 -1.13 5.45
N PRO A 197 10.32 -1.08 6.78
CA PRO A 197 10.34 0.18 7.50
C PRO A 197 11.41 1.15 7.00
N GLN A 198 12.62 0.67 6.70
CA GLN A 198 13.71 1.50 6.20
C GLN A 198 13.45 2.00 4.78
N ILE A 199 12.89 1.15 3.92
CA ILE A 199 12.43 1.56 2.58
C ILE A 199 11.36 2.65 2.71
N MET A 200 10.39 2.52 3.61
CA MET A 200 9.35 3.54 3.80
C MET A 200 9.83 4.85 4.40
N GLN A 201 10.84 4.83 5.27
CA GLN A 201 11.48 6.06 5.75
C GLN A 201 12.08 6.89 4.60
N SER A 202 12.50 6.21 3.53
CA SER A 202 13.06 6.85 2.34
C SER A 202 12.01 7.29 1.30
N PHE A 203 10.74 6.87 1.44
CA PHE A 203 9.69 7.15 0.47
C PHE A 203 9.48 8.65 0.28
N ARG A 204 9.47 9.11 -0.97
CA ARG A 204 9.16 10.49 -1.37
C ARG A 204 8.18 10.49 -2.52
N VAL A 205 7.17 11.34 -2.45
CA VAL A 205 6.25 11.61 -3.58
C VAL A 205 6.83 12.74 -4.42
N LYS A 206 6.81 12.60 -5.75
CA LYS A 206 7.23 13.64 -6.70
C LYS A 206 6.03 14.47 -7.17
#